data_AF-A0A6J4TGT1-F1
#
_entry.id   AF-A0A6J4TGT1-F1
#
_cell.length_a   1.000
_cell.length_b   1.000
_cell.length_c   1.000
_cell.angle_alpha   90.00
_cell.angle_beta   90.00
_cell.angle_gamma   90.00
#
_symmetry.space_group_name_H-M   'P 1'
#
loop_
_entity.id
_entity.type
_entity.pdbx_description
1 polymer ?
#
loop_
_entity_poly.entity_id
_entity_poly.type
_entity_poly.pdbx_seq_one_letter_code
_entity_poly.pdbx_strand_id
1 'polypeptide(L)'
;MFRNTKRKGFTLIELLIVVVIIGILAAIAIPKFANTKDKAKLASVKSDVRNMMNTMEGLASNTNGVFTAPATTDYNLTPGNALVGDIEIATGGNGYSLTIQNESISSGVKQCSVSVGGTTDAALDGVVTCAAPTP
;
A
#
# COMPACT_ATOMS: atom_id res chain seq x y z
N MET A 1 -25.02 -54.59 29.68
CA MET A 1 -23.60 -54.47 30.10
C MET A 1 -23.01 -53.21 29.47
N PHE A 2 -23.12 -52.05 30.12
CA PHE A 2 -22.57 -50.78 29.60
C PHE A 2 -21.14 -50.60 30.12
N ARG A 3 -20.15 -50.69 29.23
CA ARG A 3 -18.73 -50.45 29.53
C ARG A 3 -18.54 -48.96 29.85
N ASN A 4 -18.21 -48.69 31.11
CA ASN A 4 -17.85 -47.35 31.58
C ASN A 4 -16.46 -46.99 31.04
N THR A 5 -16.40 -46.28 29.92
CA THR A 5 -15.15 -45.74 29.38
C THR A 5 -14.70 -44.60 30.27
N LYS A 6 -13.62 -44.79 31.04
CA LYS A 6 -13.01 -43.71 31.82
C LYS A 6 -12.65 -42.56 30.87
N ARG A 7 -13.42 -41.47 30.90
CA ARG A 7 -13.05 -40.25 30.21
C ARG A 7 -11.81 -39.69 30.91
N LYS A 8 -10.66 -39.71 30.23
CA LYS A 8 -9.48 -38.98 30.66
C LYS A 8 -9.79 -37.49 30.52
N GLY A 9 -9.93 -36.78 31.63
CA GLY A 9 -10.05 -35.33 31.64
C GLY A 9 -8.70 -34.69 31.33
N PHE A 10 -8.72 -33.56 30.62
CA PHE A 10 -7.55 -32.73 30.37
C PHE A 10 -7.06 -32.16 31.71
N THR A 11 -5.76 -32.17 31.97
CA THR A 11 -5.21 -31.60 33.20
C THR A 11 -5.12 -30.07 33.08
N LEU A 12 -5.32 -29.37 34.20
CA LEU A 12 -5.15 -27.91 34.23
C LEU A 12 -3.72 -27.49 33.88
N ILE A 13 -2.73 -28.32 34.23
CA ILE A 13 -1.33 -28.07 33.89
C ILE A 13 -1.06 -28.21 32.39
N GLU A 14 -1.68 -29.17 31.71
CA GLU A 14 -1.57 -29.29 30.24
C GLU A 14 -2.12 -28.05 29.53
N LEU A 15 -3.24 -27.49 30.00
CA LEU A 15 -3.75 -26.24 29.42
C LEU A 15 -2.86 -25.03 29.76
N LEU A 16 -2.27 -24.99 30.95
CA LEU A 16 -1.38 -23.90 31.37
C LEU A 16 -0.12 -23.84 30.48
N ILE A 17 0.54 -24.96 30.23
CA ILE A 17 1.75 -24.93 29.38
C ILE A 17 1.42 -24.50 27.95
N VAL A 18 0.25 -24.88 27.43
CA VAL A 18 -0.15 -24.57 26.05
C VAL A 18 -0.37 -23.08 25.87
N VAL A 19 -1.07 -22.41 26.81
CA VAL A 19 -1.28 -20.96 26.70
C VAL A 19 0.01 -20.18 26.87
N VAL A 20 0.96 -20.67 27.68
CA VAL A 20 2.30 -20.07 27.81
C VAL A 20 3.07 -20.18 26.49
N ILE A 21 3.09 -21.35 25.85
CA ILE A 21 3.77 -21.55 24.57
C ILE A 21 3.15 -20.67 23.47
N ILE A 22 1.81 -20.64 23.36
CA ILE A 22 1.10 -19.78 22.39
C ILE A 22 1.39 -18.30 22.67
N GLY A 23 1.45 -17.88 23.94
CA GLY A 23 1.79 -16.51 24.33
C GLY A 23 3.18 -16.07 23.84
N ILE A 24 4.19 -16.92 24.00
CA ILE A 24 5.55 -16.64 23.53
C ILE A 24 5.59 -16.53 22.00
N LEU A 25 4.93 -17.45 21.29
CA LEU A 25 4.87 -17.43 19.83
C LEU A 25 4.14 -16.18 19.31
N ALA A 26 3.02 -15.81 19.94
CA ALA A 26 2.24 -14.62 19.57
C ALA A 26 3.04 -13.32 19.76
N ALA A 27 3.81 -13.20 20.86
CA ALA A 27 4.61 -12.02 21.13
C ALA A 27 5.63 -11.70 20.01
N ILE A 28 6.22 -12.73 19.39
CA ILE A 28 7.17 -12.57 18.26
C ILE A 28 6.41 -12.39 16.93
N ALA A 29 5.32 -13.13 16.74
CA ALA A 29 4.59 -13.16 15.47
C ALA A 29 3.83 -11.85 15.18
N ILE A 30 3.18 -11.24 16.18
CA ILE A 30 2.36 -10.04 16.02
C ILE A 30 3.14 -8.85 15.42
N PRO A 31 4.30 -8.42 15.97
CA PRO A 31 5.04 -7.28 15.40
C PRO A 31 5.58 -7.58 14.00
N LYS A 32 6.02 -8.82 13.75
CA LYS A 32 6.49 -9.25 12.42
C LYS A 32 5.37 -9.21 11.38
N PHE A 33 4.18 -9.67 11.76
CA PHE A 33 3.01 -9.67 10.88
C PHE A 33 2.56 -8.24 10.56
N ALA A 34 2.50 -7.34 11.55
CA ALA A 34 2.17 -5.93 11.34
C ALA A 34 3.10 -5.26 10.31
N ASN A 35 4.42 -5.43 10.47
CA ASN A 35 5.40 -4.89 9.52
C ASN A 35 5.25 -5.48 8.11
N THR A 36 4.91 -6.77 8.00
CA THR A 36 4.71 -7.43 6.70
C THR A 36 3.46 -6.90 6.00
N LYS A 37 2.37 -6.67 6.75
CA LYS A 37 1.15 -6.05 6.21
C LYS A 37 1.42 -4.64 5.70
N ASP A 38 2.20 -3.85 6.44
CA ASP A 38 2.51 -2.48 6.03
C ASP A 38 3.40 -2.44 4.78
N LYS A 39 4.37 -3.36 4.65
CA LYS A 39 5.12 -3.53 3.39
C LYS A 39 4.23 -3.95 2.22
N ALA A 40 3.23 -4.80 2.45
CA ALA A 40 2.27 -5.19 1.41
C ALA A 40 1.40 -4.02 0.96
N LYS A 41 0.95 -3.16 1.89
CA LYS A 41 0.24 -1.91 1.56
C LYS A 41 1.14 -0.95 0.79
N LEU A 42 2.40 -0.79 1.17
CA LEU A 42 3.32 0.06 0.41
C LEU A 42 3.54 -0.47 -1.02
N ALA A 43 3.59 -1.79 -1.19
CA ALA A 43 3.65 -2.41 -2.51
C ALA A 43 2.38 -2.13 -3.33
N SER A 44 1.18 -2.12 -2.71
CA SER A 44 -0.05 -1.75 -3.41
C SER A 44 -0.05 -0.28 -3.82
N VAL A 45 0.39 0.64 -2.94
CA VAL A 45 0.57 2.06 -3.29
C VAL A 45 1.49 2.22 -4.51
N LYS A 46 2.64 1.54 -4.50
CA LYS A 46 3.59 1.58 -5.62
C LYS A 46 2.98 1.03 -6.91
N SER A 47 2.16 -0.02 -6.82
CA SER A 47 1.45 -0.60 -7.95
C SER A 47 0.42 0.37 -8.52
N ASP A 48 -0.36 1.01 -7.65
CA ASP A 48 -1.38 1.98 -8.05
C ASP A 48 -0.76 3.20 -8.74
N VAL A 49 0.39 3.70 -8.26
CA VAL A 49 1.12 4.78 -8.94
C VAL A 49 1.50 4.37 -10.36
N ARG A 50 2.03 3.15 -10.55
CA ARG A 50 2.36 2.64 -11.90
C ARG A 50 1.13 2.48 -12.79
N ASN A 51 0.02 2.03 -12.21
CA ASN A 51 -1.24 1.93 -12.94
C ASN A 51 -1.73 3.30 -13.38
N MET A 52 -1.63 4.31 -12.51
CA MET A 52 -1.95 5.69 -12.86
C MET A 52 -1.04 6.23 -13.96
N MET A 53 0.27 5.92 -13.93
CA MET A 53 1.16 6.31 -15.03
C MET A 53 0.68 5.76 -16.38
N ASN A 54 0.29 4.48 -16.42
CA ASN A 54 -0.25 3.87 -17.64
C ASN A 54 -1.57 4.55 -18.08
N THR A 55 -2.47 4.88 -17.13
CA THR A 55 -3.70 5.63 -17.43
C THR A 55 -3.37 6.99 -18.03
N MET A 56 -2.43 7.73 -17.44
CA MET A 56 -2.02 9.06 -17.91
C MET A 56 -1.42 9.01 -19.31
N GLU A 57 -0.54 8.03 -19.58
CA GLU A 57 0.02 7.82 -20.92
C GLU A 57 -1.05 7.43 -21.94
N GLY A 58 -2.02 6.60 -21.55
CA GLY A 58 -3.17 6.24 -22.38
C GLY A 58 -4.02 7.46 -22.76
N LEU A 59 -4.30 8.34 -21.80
CA LEU A 59 -5.05 9.58 -22.03
C LEU A 59 -4.26 10.57 -22.91
N ALA A 60 -2.95 10.70 -22.69
CA ALA A 60 -2.09 11.54 -23.50
C ALA A 60 -2.03 11.06 -24.95
N SER A 61 -2.00 9.75 -25.19
CA SER A 61 -2.05 9.16 -26.54
C SER A 61 -3.29 9.62 -27.33
N ASN A 62 -4.43 9.75 -26.67
CA ASN A 62 -5.68 10.23 -27.29
C ASN A 62 -5.71 11.76 -27.46
N THR A 63 -4.82 12.49 -26.79
CA THR A 63 -4.78 13.95 -26.76
C THR A 63 -3.50 14.48 -27.42
N ASN A 64 -3.00 13.81 -28.47
CA ASN A 64 -1.79 14.20 -29.21
C ASN A 64 -0.54 14.38 -28.34
N GLY A 65 -0.38 13.56 -27.29
CA GLY A 65 0.74 13.63 -26.35
C GLY A 65 0.58 14.68 -25.25
N VAL A 66 -0.58 15.32 -25.12
CA VAL A 66 -0.87 16.29 -24.06
C VAL A 66 -1.50 15.57 -22.86
N PHE A 67 -0.86 15.65 -21.71
CA PHE A 67 -1.41 15.14 -20.46
C PHE A 67 -2.58 16.00 -19.98
N THR A 68 -3.67 15.35 -19.59
CA THR A 68 -4.86 15.97 -19.02
C THR A 68 -5.20 15.30 -17.69
N ALA A 69 -5.90 16.01 -16.81
CA ALA A 69 -6.33 15.44 -15.54
C ALA A 69 -7.32 14.29 -15.81
N PRO A 70 -7.08 13.08 -15.27
CA PRO A 70 -7.97 11.94 -15.48
C PRO A 70 -9.28 12.16 -14.72
N ALA A 71 -10.39 11.69 -15.27
CA ALA A 71 -11.64 11.62 -14.54
C ALA A 71 -11.55 10.53 -13.46
N THR A 72 -12.38 10.63 -12.41
CA THR A 72 -12.44 9.61 -11.35
C THR A 72 -12.89 8.24 -11.86
N THR A 73 -13.40 8.15 -13.08
CA THR A 73 -13.76 6.90 -13.77
C THR A 73 -12.58 6.23 -14.47
N ASP A 74 -11.47 6.95 -14.68
CA ASP A 74 -10.34 6.46 -15.48
C ASP A 74 -9.32 5.67 -14.65
N TYR A 75 -9.46 5.71 -13.33
CA TYR A 75 -8.60 4.98 -12.41
C TYR A 75 -9.39 4.41 -11.23
N ASN A 76 -8.87 3.32 -10.69
CA ASN A 76 -9.37 2.74 -9.46
C ASN A 76 -8.16 2.42 -8.58
N LEU A 77 -8.21 2.89 -7.34
CA LEU A 77 -7.15 2.67 -6.37
C LEU A 77 -7.48 1.46 -5.51
N THR A 78 -6.44 0.75 -5.08
CA THR A 78 -6.58 -0.33 -4.12
C THR A 78 -7.25 0.21 -2.85
N PRO A 79 -8.24 -0.49 -2.26
CA PRO A 79 -8.92 -0.02 -1.06
C PRO A 79 -7.94 0.35 0.06
N GLY A 80 -8.10 1.56 0.61
CA GLY A 80 -7.22 2.13 1.63
C GLY A 80 -6.07 2.98 1.07
N ASN A 81 -5.87 2.99 -0.25
CA ASN A 81 -5.00 3.94 -0.93
C ASN A 81 -5.81 5.16 -1.38
N ALA A 82 -5.20 6.34 -1.36
CA ALA A 82 -5.82 7.59 -1.77
C ALA A 82 -4.80 8.52 -2.42
N LEU A 83 -5.27 9.40 -3.32
CA LEU A 83 -4.46 10.51 -3.82
C LEU A 83 -4.18 11.51 -2.71
N VAL A 84 -2.97 12.07 -2.72
CA VAL A 84 -2.57 13.17 -1.84
C VAL A 84 -2.72 14.46 -2.63
N GLY A 85 -3.82 15.17 -2.38
CA GLY A 85 -4.21 16.31 -3.20
C GLY A 85 -4.66 15.89 -4.62
N ASP A 86 -4.71 16.88 -5.50
CA ASP A 86 -5.08 16.68 -6.90
C ASP A 86 -3.88 16.25 -7.74
N ILE A 87 -4.15 15.60 -8.88
CA ILE A 87 -3.13 15.33 -9.88
C ILE A 87 -2.75 16.65 -10.54
N GLU A 88 -1.51 17.07 -10.40
CA GLU A 88 -1.01 18.31 -10.97
C GLU A 88 -0.59 18.07 -12.42
N ILE A 89 -1.13 18.88 -13.34
CA ILE A 89 -0.76 18.85 -14.76
C ILE A 89 0.11 20.08 -15.02
N ALA A 90 1.29 19.88 -15.60
CA ALA A 90 2.18 20.96 -15.96
C ALA A 90 1.52 21.90 -16.98
N THR A 91 1.88 23.18 -16.94
CA THR A 91 1.30 24.17 -17.86
C THR A 91 1.63 23.80 -19.30
N GLY A 92 0.60 23.65 -20.13
CA GLY A 92 0.74 23.17 -21.51
C GLY A 92 0.64 21.64 -21.67
N GLY A 93 0.38 20.90 -20.58
CA GLY A 93 0.14 19.45 -20.59
C GLY A 93 1.35 18.62 -21.04
N ASN A 94 2.55 19.16 -20.86
CA ASN A 94 3.81 18.49 -21.17
C ASN A 94 4.33 17.63 -20.00
N GLY A 95 3.56 17.49 -18.93
CA GLY A 95 3.87 16.64 -17.82
C GLY A 95 2.79 16.60 -16.74
N TYR A 96 2.98 15.75 -15.74
CA TYR A 96 2.11 15.64 -14.58
C TYR A 96 2.89 15.17 -13.35
N SER A 97 2.35 15.44 -12.17
CA SER A 97 2.78 14.83 -10.92
C SER A 97 1.59 14.35 -10.09
N LEU A 98 1.76 13.20 -9.46
CA LEU A 98 0.77 12.64 -8.55
C LEU A 98 1.45 11.95 -7.38
N THR A 99 0.72 11.90 -6.27
CA THR A 99 1.15 11.22 -5.06
C THR A 99 0.00 10.37 -4.55
N ILE A 100 0.29 9.11 -4.22
CA ILE A 100 -0.68 8.19 -3.61
C ILE A 100 -0.15 7.78 -2.25
N GLN A 101 -1.03 7.75 -1.24
CA GLN A 101 -0.71 7.35 0.12
C GLN A 101 -1.66 6.27 0.64
N ASN A 102 -1.21 5.55 1.67
CA ASN A 102 -2.05 4.69 2.49
C ASN A 102 -1.86 5.03 3.98
N GLU A 103 -2.84 5.72 4.56
CA GLU A 103 -2.83 6.16 5.97
C GLU A 103 -2.90 4.99 6.97
N SER A 104 -3.31 3.80 6.53
CA SER A 104 -3.33 2.61 7.38
C SER A 104 -1.93 2.03 7.63
N ILE A 105 -0.89 2.52 6.96
CA ILE A 105 0.51 2.17 7.24
C ILE A 105 0.92 2.87 8.54
N SER A 106 1.26 2.10 9.56
CA SER A 106 1.42 2.62 10.93
C SER A 106 2.81 3.19 11.19
N SER A 107 3.81 2.85 10.38
CA SER A 107 5.18 3.37 10.51
C SER A 107 5.96 3.26 9.20
N GLY A 108 6.88 4.20 8.98
CA GLY A 108 7.74 4.24 7.79
C GLY A 108 7.16 5.02 6.62
N VAL A 109 7.49 4.57 5.40
CA VAL A 109 7.06 5.21 4.14
C VAL A 109 5.59 4.88 3.88
N LYS A 110 4.75 5.92 3.79
CA LYS A 110 3.30 5.79 3.59
C LYS A 110 2.82 6.18 2.20
N GLN A 111 3.66 6.88 1.44
CA GLN A 111 3.31 7.48 0.17
C GLN A 111 4.37 7.21 -0.90
N CYS A 112 3.92 7.20 -2.15
CA CYS A 112 4.77 7.19 -3.33
C CYS A 112 4.30 8.27 -4.29
N SER A 113 5.25 8.97 -4.88
CA SER A 113 5.06 10.02 -5.86
C SER A 113 5.72 9.67 -7.18
N VAL A 114 5.17 10.20 -8.26
CA VAL A 114 5.82 10.21 -9.56
C VAL A 114 5.56 11.55 -10.24
N SER A 115 6.57 12.04 -10.95
CA SER A 115 6.47 13.18 -11.84
C SER A 115 6.97 12.75 -13.22
N VAL A 116 6.22 13.05 -14.27
CA VAL A 116 6.59 12.77 -15.66
C VAL A 116 6.52 14.07 -16.44
N GLY A 117 7.64 14.50 -17.05
CA GLY A 117 7.72 15.73 -17.84
C GLY A 117 7.37 17.00 -17.04
N GLY A 118 7.58 18.17 -17.65
CA GLY A 118 7.10 19.46 -17.14
C GLY A 118 7.50 19.89 -15.72
N THR A 119 8.33 19.11 -15.03
CA THR A 119 8.76 19.30 -13.63
C THR A 119 10.27 19.53 -13.59
N THR A 120 10.72 20.21 -12.54
CA THR A 120 12.06 20.82 -12.45
C THR A 120 13.22 19.85 -12.28
N ASP A 121 12.95 18.54 -12.09
CA ASP A 121 13.99 17.55 -11.81
C ASP A 121 13.98 16.40 -12.83
N ALA A 122 14.73 16.60 -13.92
CA ALA A 122 14.91 15.62 -14.98
C ALA A 122 15.50 14.28 -14.48
N ALA A 123 16.13 14.25 -13.29
CA ALA A 123 16.68 13.02 -12.72
C ALA A 123 15.59 12.09 -12.13
N LEU A 124 14.40 12.63 -11.84
CA LEU A 124 13.27 11.89 -11.26
C LEU A 124 12.12 11.66 -12.24
N ASP A 125 12.30 12.05 -13.51
CA ASP A 125 11.31 11.90 -14.57
C ASP A 125 10.92 10.43 -14.78
N GLY A 126 9.65 10.11 -14.55
CA GLY A 126 9.10 8.75 -14.64
C GLY A 126 9.55 7.79 -13.53
N VAL A 127 10.29 8.27 -12.53
CA VAL A 127 10.76 7.44 -11.42
C VAL A 127 9.75 7.48 -10.28
N VAL A 128 9.17 6.32 -9.96
CA VAL A 128 8.33 6.17 -8.77
C VAL A 128 9.21 6.25 -7.51
N THR A 129 9.08 7.35 -6.78
CA THR A 129 9.78 7.62 -5.53
C THR A 129 8.85 7.36 -4.36
N CYS A 130 9.29 6.57 -3.38
CA CYS A 130 8.53 6.31 -2.17
C CYS A 130 9.34 6.82 -0.98
N ALA A 131 8.93 7.97 -0.43
CA ALA A 131 9.60 8.63 0.69
C ALA A 131 8.61 8.84 1.84
N ALA A 132 9.13 8.99 3.05
CA ALA A 132 8.30 9.44 4.17
C ALA A 132 7.76 10.85 3.84
N PRO A 133 6.50 11.17 4.21
CA PRO A 133 5.98 12.53 4.05
C PRO A 133 6.95 13.50 4.71
N THR A 134 7.44 14.48 3.96
CA THR A 134 8.14 15.62 4.55
C THR A 134 7.11 16.44 5.36
N PRO A 135 7.47 16.87 6.57
CA PRO A 135 6.57 17.63 7.45
C PRO A 135 6.17 18.98 6.85
#